data_AF-A0AAW4IAA4-F1
#
_entry.id   AF-A0AAW4IAA4-F1
#
_cell.length_a   1.000
_cell.length_b   1.000
_cell.length_c   1.000
_cell.angle_alpha   90.00
_cell.angle_beta   90.00
_cell.angle_gamma   90.00
#
_symmetry.space_group_name_H-M   'P 1'
#
loop_
_entity.id
_entity.type
_entity.pdbx_description
1 polymer ?
#
loop_
_entity_poly.entity_id
_entity_poly.type
_entity_poly.pdbx_seq_one_letter_code
_entity_poly.pdbx_strand_id
1 'polypeptide(L)'
;MTSTHAATVTLGLLAQPTRFLFFTGKGGVGKTSLSTAAAIALADAGRQVLLVSTDAASNLDEMLGVPLSNQPVAVPGVPGLHMLNIDPDTAAEAYRQRVLAQLESTATSDERATVREQLSGACTTEIAAFDEFAALLASEGSDTGHVFDHVVFDTAPTGHTLRLLSLPKAWTGFLAGNDRGASCLGPHSGLKMQEARFNAALAALSDPALTTVVLVTRPDPRPMQEAARTARELRALGLANQRLAINGVFHASRPGQDAVADAIEALGREAMDQMPDALAHLPRDEVPLRAFDTVGLPALRALLAGGAVPLSAPSAVVGASLQAEPLYCLADALAAKGHGLIMVMGKGGVGKTTIAAALAVGLVQRGHSVHLTTTDPAAHVQSQLDGSLPGLKVGRIDPQAETQAYIDKIMATRGKALDDAGRALLLEDLQSPCTEEVAVFHAFSRVVNEARSAFVVLDTAPTGHSLLLMDATGAYHRQMTQQYEGSANSKHIITPLMRLQDADMTHVVIVTLPEVTPVSQAAALQDDLRRAHIEPWAWVINKSVAATGTSDPLLQARLVGEQQQAARIANGLAQRTYVLPWLATPPVGVAALGQLASAPPATIR
;
A
#
# COMPACT_ATOMS: atom_id res chain seq x y z
N MET A 1 -46.86 -1.89 20.39
CA MET A 1 -45.66 -1.74 21.24
C MET A 1 -44.85 -3.03 21.15
N THR A 2 -43.90 -3.07 20.23
CA THR A 2 -42.85 -4.11 20.18
C THR A 2 -41.57 -3.36 19.89
N SER A 3 -40.89 -3.00 20.99
CA SER A 3 -39.55 -2.42 21.01
C SER A 3 -38.57 -3.50 20.54
N THR A 4 -38.17 -3.45 19.27
CA THR A 4 -36.91 -4.05 18.83
C THR A 4 -35.80 -3.09 19.25
N HIS A 5 -35.20 -3.35 20.41
CA HIS A 5 -33.93 -2.75 20.79
C HIS A 5 -32.91 -3.10 19.70
N ALA A 6 -32.51 -2.10 18.91
CA ALA A 6 -31.37 -2.23 18.00
C ALA A 6 -30.14 -2.48 18.89
N ALA A 7 -29.56 -3.68 18.79
CA ALA A 7 -28.38 -4.05 19.55
C ALA A 7 -27.23 -3.12 19.16
N THR A 8 -26.66 -2.42 20.15
CA THR A 8 -25.46 -1.61 19.99
C THR A 8 -24.35 -2.49 19.43
N VAL A 9 -23.79 -2.19 18.25
CA VAL A 9 -22.57 -2.85 17.76
C VAL A 9 -21.39 -2.26 18.53
N THR A 10 -21.27 -2.59 19.81
CA THR A 10 -20.08 -2.25 20.56
C THR A 10 -18.99 -3.22 20.11
N LEU A 11 -17.94 -2.72 19.45
CA LEU A 11 -16.76 -3.54 19.19
C LEU A 11 -16.32 -4.14 20.53
N GLY A 12 -16.30 -5.46 20.64
CA GLY A 12 -15.85 -6.15 21.84
C GLY A 12 -14.42 -5.75 22.24
N LEU A 13 -13.63 -5.23 21.28
CA LEU A 13 -12.31 -4.64 21.54
C LEU A 13 -12.36 -3.43 22.51
N LEU A 14 -13.47 -2.68 22.56
CA LEU A 14 -13.62 -1.50 23.41
C LEU A 14 -14.08 -1.83 24.84
N ALA A 15 -14.45 -3.08 25.12
CA ALA A 15 -14.89 -3.49 26.45
C ALA A 15 -13.72 -3.54 27.45
N GLN A 16 -12.55 -3.99 27.00
CA GLN A 16 -11.32 -4.07 27.79
C GLN A 16 -10.11 -3.70 26.91
N PRO A 17 -9.99 -2.42 26.52
CA PRO A 17 -8.89 -1.97 25.65
C PRO A 17 -7.57 -2.03 26.42
N THR A 18 -6.54 -2.59 25.78
CA THR A 18 -5.16 -2.48 26.26
C THR A 18 -4.64 -1.06 26.05
N ARG A 19 -3.49 -0.72 26.65
CA ARG A 19 -2.88 0.60 26.49
C ARG A 19 -2.53 0.90 25.02
N PHE A 20 -1.95 -0.06 24.31
CA PHE A 20 -1.62 0.07 22.90
C PHE A 20 -2.59 -0.73 22.04
N LEU A 21 -3.21 -0.08 21.05
CA LEU A 21 -4.13 -0.69 20.11
C LEU A 21 -3.60 -0.50 18.69
N PHE A 22 -3.35 -1.60 17.99
CA PHE A 22 -2.79 -1.60 16.63
C PHE A 22 -3.83 -2.00 15.61
N PHE A 23 -4.14 -1.15 14.64
CA PHE A 23 -5.02 -1.50 13.53
C PHE A 23 -4.17 -1.79 12.30
N THR A 24 -4.17 -3.04 11.83
CA THR A 24 -3.39 -3.49 10.67
C THR A 24 -4.23 -4.33 9.71
N GLY A 25 -3.78 -4.46 8.47
CA GLY A 25 -4.55 -5.04 7.38
C GLY A 25 -4.26 -4.38 6.03
N LYS A 26 -4.82 -4.98 4.98
CA LYS A 26 -4.61 -4.55 3.59
C LYS A 26 -5.06 -3.10 3.35
N GLY A 27 -4.53 -2.42 2.33
CA GLY A 27 -5.02 -1.10 1.92
C GLY A 27 -6.52 -1.13 1.59
N GLY A 28 -7.28 -0.09 2.00
CA GLY A 28 -8.71 0.04 1.69
C GLY A 28 -9.69 -0.78 2.56
N VAL A 29 -9.22 -1.59 3.51
CA VAL A 29 -10.14 -2.37 4.38
C VAL A 29 -10.85 -1.55 5.45
N GLY A 30 -10.47 -0.28 5.64
CA GLY A 30 -11.03 0.64 6.63
C GLY A 30 -10.30 0.69 7.98
N LYS A 31 -8.98 0.46 7.98
CA LYS A 31 -8.12 0.60 9.17
C LYS A 31 -8.27 1.97 9.83
N THR A 32 -8.00 3.03 9.07
CA THR A 32 -8.08 4.42 9.51
C THR A 32 -9.46 4.78 10.04
N SER A 33 -10.52 4.34 9.36
CA SER A 33 -11.90 4.57 9.82
C SER A 33 -12.18 3.90 11.16
N LEU A 34 -11.79 2.63 11.33
CA LEU A 34 -12.04 1.89 12.57
C LEU A 34 -11.13 2.32 13.72
N SER A 35 -9.85 2.60 13.46
CA SER A 35 -8.91 3.10 14.46
C SER A 35 -9.36 4.48 14.98
N THR A 36 -9.75 5.38 14.08
CA THR A 36 -10.28 6.70 14.42
C THR A 36 -11.59 6.59 15.19
N ALA A 37 -12.53 5.76 14.73
CA ALA A 37 -13.81 5.57 15.43
C ALA A 37 -13.62 4.94 16.82
N ALA A 38 -12.69 4.00 16.96
CA ALA A 38 -12.31 3.43 18.26
C ALA A 38 -11.69 4.48 19.18
N ALA A 39 -10.78 5.32 18.67
CA ALA A 39 -10.15 6.39 19.42
C ALA A 39 -11.18 7.44 19.90
N ILE A 40 -12.13 7.82 19.04
CA ILE A 40 -13.24 8.70 19.40
C ILE A 40 -14.12 8.05 20.46
N ALA A 41 -14.48 6.77 20.32
CA ALA A 41 -15.31 6.08 21.30
C ALA A 41 -14.65 5.98 22.68
N LEU A 42 -13.33 5.77 22.74
CA LEU A 42 -12.57 5.78 23.99
C LEU A 42 -12.52 7.17 24.62
N ALA A 43 -12.31 8.22 23.82
CA ALA A 43 -12.31 9.61 24.29
C ALA A 43 -13.70 10.07 24.76
N ASP A 44 -14.76 9.72 24.02
CA ASP A 44 -16.15 9.97 24.40
C ASP A 44 -16.53 9.20 25.70
N ALA A 45 -15.84 8.10 26.02
CA ALA A 45 -15.94 7.39 27.29
C ALA A 45 -15.08 7.99 28.42
N GLY A 46 -14.46 9.16 28.19
CA GLY A 46 -13.69 9.92 29.18
C GLY A 46 -12.20 9.57 29.27
N ARG A 47 -11.66 8.76 28.34
CA ARG A 47 -10.23 8.40 28.33
C ARG A 47 -9.38 9.47 27.65
N GLN A 48 -8.11 9.58 28.06
CA GLN A 48 -7.10 10.33 27.32
C GLN A 48 -6.50 9.44 26.23
N VAL A 49 -6.69 9.83 24.97
CA VAL A 49 -6.34 8.99 23.82
C VAL A 49 -5.41 9.74 22.87
N LEU A 50 -4.35 9.06 22.42
CA LEU A 50 -3.49 9.50 21.33
C LEU A 50 -3.74 8.61 20.11
N LEU A 51 -4.27 9.19 19.02
CA LEU A 51 -4.35 8.55 17.71
C LEU A 51 -3.07 8.84 16.93
N VAL A 52 -2.35 7.81 16.53
CA VAL A 52 -1.09 7.88 15.81
C VAL A 52 -1.26 7.30 14.42
N SER A 53 -1.02 8.10 13.39
CA SER A 53 -0.94 7.63 12.01
C SER A 53 0.52 7.44 11.60
N THR A 54 0.79 6.31 10.95
CA THR A 54 2.10 6.02 10.34
C THR A 54 2.01 5.85 8.82
N ASP A 55 0.86 6.16 8.19
CA ASP A 55 0.72 6.13 6.74
C ASP A 55 1.12 7.51 6.18
N ALA A 56 2.16 7.57 5.34
CA ALA A 56 2.60 8.81 4.70
C ALA A 56 1.49 9.45 3.85
N ALA A 57 0.54 8.64 3.37
CA ALA A 57 -0.63 9.09 2.61
C ALA A 57 -1.92 9.03 3.45
N SER A 58 -1.81 9.25 4.76
CA SER A 58 -2.94 9.34 5.68
C SER A 58 -3.91 10.44 5.25
N ASN A 59 -5.20 10.16 5.38
CA ASN A 59 -6.28 11.11 5.15
C ASN A 59 -6.95 11.54 6.47
N LEU A 60 -6.26 11.39 7.61
CA LEU A 60 -6.79 11.77 8.93
C LEU A 60 -7.11 13.25 9.03
N ASP A 61 -6.37 14.10 8.30
CA ASP A 61 -6.62 15.53 8.22
C ASP A 61 -7.95 15.86 7.56
N GLU A 62 -8.27 15.20 6.44
CA GLU A 62 -9.58 15.30 5.79
C GLU A 62 -10.69 14.72 6.68
N MET A 63 -10.42 13.61 7.39
CA MET A 63 -11.41 12.92 8.23
C MET A 63 -11.75 13.68 9.53
N LEU A 64 -10.76 14.32 10.16
CA LEU A 64 -10.89 14.98 11.45
C LEU A 64 -10.92 16.51 11.34
N GLY A 65 -10.56 17.09 10.19
CA GLY A 65 -10.44 18.54 10.01
C GLY A 65 -9.26 19.15 10.76
N VAL A 66 -8.18 18.39 10.96
CA VAL A 66 -6.99 18.81 11.72
C VAL A 66 -5.75 18.62 10.85
N PRO A 67 -4.88 19.63 10.67
CA PRO A 67 -3.66 19.44 9.89
C PRO A 67 -2.77 18.34 10.49
N LEU A 68 -2.15 17.54 9.63
CA LEU A 68 -1.16 16.55 10.06
C LEU A 68 0.03 17.24 10.73
N SER A 69 0.49 16.67 11.84
CA SER A 69 1.57 17.22 12.66
C SER A 69 2.38 16.09 13.27
N ASN A 70 3.70 16.27 13.34
CA ASN A 70 4.62 15.38 14.06
C ASN A 70 4.66 15.65 15.58
N GLN A 71 3.78 16.51 16.08
CA GLN A 71 3.51 16.75 17.49
C GLN A 71 2.04 16.48 17.79
N PRO A 72 1.68 15.99 19.00
CA PRO A 72 0.30 15.75 19.37
C PRO A 72 -0.56 17.03 19.27
N VAL A 73 -1.63 16.99 18.48
CA VAL A 73 -2.60 18.08 18.31
C VAL A 73 -3.97 17.62 18.81
N ALA A 74 -4.64 18.44 19.62
CA ALA A 74 -5.98 18.14 20.09
C ALA A 74 -6.99 18.11 18.94
N VAL A 75 -7.87 17.12 18.92
CA VAL A 75 -8.92 16.98 17.89
C VAL A 75 -10.14 17.83 18.27
N PRO A 76 -10.52 18.86 17.48
CA PRO A 76 -11.69 19.68 17.76
C PRO A 76 -12.98 18.83 17.82
N GLY A 77 -13.83 19.04 18.82
CA GLY A 77 -15.10 18.32 18.95
C GLY A 77 -15.02 16.92 19.58
N VAL A 78 -13.83 16.48 20.02
CA VAL A 78 -13.62 15.22 20.76
C VAL A 78 -12.67 15.48 21.94
N PRO A 79 -13.19 15.92 23.10
CA PRO A 79 -12.38 16.16 24.29
C PRO A 79 -11.59 14.91 24.71
N GLY A 80 -10.31 15.06 25.02
CA GLY A 80 -9.43 13.95 25.42
C GLY A 80 -8.75 13.21 24.27
N LEU A 81 -9.07 13.51 23.01
CA LEU A 81 -8.42 12.93 21.84
C LEU A 81 -7.34 13.88 21.27
N HIS A 82 -6.13 13.35 21.10
CA HIS A 82 -5.05 13.99 20.36
C HIS A 82 -4.68 13.15 19.14
N MET A 83 -4.20 13.80 18.08
CA MET A 83 -3.71 13.19 16.86
C MET A 83 -2.22 13.49 16.68
N LEU A 84 -1.47 12.48 16.26
CA LEU A 84 -0.06 12.56 15.87
C LEU A 84 0.09 11.86 14.52
N ASN A 85 0.81 12.47 13.57
CA ASN A 85 1.18 11.83 12.32
C ASN A 85 2.70 11.70 12.24
N ILE A 86 3.17 10.45 12.17
CA ILE A 86 4.57 10.13 11.93
C ILE A 86 4.74 10.03 10.41
N ASP A 87 5.18 11.13 9.81
CA ASP A 87 5.62 11.14 8.42
C ASP A 87 7.04 10.55 8.33
N PRO A 88 7.22 9.41 7.64
CA PRO A 88 8.52 8.76 7.51
C PRO A 88 9.60 9.65 6.90
N ASP A 89 9.27 10.50 5.92
CA ASP A 89 10.26 11.34 5.23
C ASP A 89 10.73 12.47 6.14
N THR A 90 9.79 13.08 6.86
CA THR A 90 10.09 14.06 7.91
C THR A 90 10.92 13.44 9.03
N ALA A 91 10.57 12.23 9.48
CA ALA A 91 11.34 11.48 10.47
C ALA A 91 12.76 11.18 9.97
N ALA A 92 12.91 10.77 8.71
CA ALA A 92 14.20 10.52 8.07
C ALA A 92 15.07 11.78 8.00
N GLU A 93 14.51 12.93 7.64
CA GLU A 93 15.24 14.20 7.65
C GLU A 93 15.67 14.59 9.07
N ALA A 94 14.77 14.46 10.06
CA ALA A 94 15.11 14.74 11.46
C ALA A 94 16.21 13.80 11.97
N TYR A 95 16.16 12.51 11.63
CA TYR A 95 17.21 11.55 11.92
C TYR A 95 18.53 11.92 11.24
N ARG A 96 18.51 12.26 9.94
CA ARG A 96 19.68 12.73 9.19
C ARG A 96 20.31 13.97 9.82
N GLN A 97 19.51 14.95 10.21
CA GLN A 97 19.99 16.16 10.88
C GLN A 97 20.64 15.83 12.23
N ARG A 98 20.04 14.92 13.03
CA ARG A 98 20.62 14.46 14.30
C ARG A 98 21.99 13.80 14.10
N VAL A 99 22.12 12.90 13.12
CA VAL A 99 23.40 12.22 12.82
C VAL A 99 24.44 13.21 12.30
N LEU A 100 24.07 14.11 11.38
CA LEU A 100 24.98 15.12 10.84
C LEU A 100 25.43 16.12 11.91
N ALA A 101 24.60 16.43 12.89
CA ALA A 101 24.95 17.30 14.02
C ALA A 101 25.96 16.66 14.99
N GLN A 102 26.05 15.33 15.00
CA GLN A 102 27.00 14.57 15.82
C GLN A 102 28.36 14.38 15.14
N LEU A 103 28.49 14.70 13.85
CA LEU A 103 29.79 14.72 13.18
C LEU A 103 30.67 15.79 13.82
N GLU A 104 31.97 15.49 13.95
CA GLU A 104 32.93 16.45 14.50
C GLU A 104 32.89 17.77 13.72
N SER A 105 33.14 18.88 14.42
CA SER A 105 33.17 20.22 13.82
C SER A 105 34.25 20.39 12.75
N THR A 106 35.21 19.46 12.69
CA THR A 106 36.32 19.35 11.73
C THR A 106 35.93 18.63 10.43
N ALA A 107 34.77 17.98 10.37
CA ALA A 107 34.33 17.25 9.18
C ALA A 107 34.12 18.21 7.99
N THR A 108 34.72 17.85 6.85
CA THR A 108 34.66 18.62 5.60
C THR A 108 33.25 18.63 4.99
N SER A 109 32.99 19.57 4.08
CA SER A 109 31.73 19.62 3.33
C SER A 109 31.45 18.34 2.56
N ASP A 110 32.49 17.72 2.01
CA ASP A 110 32.39 16.54 1.16
C ASP A 110 32.11 15.28 1.99
N GLU A 111 32.72 15.17 3.18
CA GLU A 111 32.40 14.11 4.14
C GLU A 111 30.95 14.23 4.63
N ARG A 112 30.49 15.44 4.96
CA ARG A 112 29.09 15.68 5.35
C ARG A 112 28.11 15.36 4.22
N ALA A 113 28.44 15.69 2.98
CA ALA A 113 27.63 15.35 1.82
C ALA A 113 27.57 13.83 1.59
N THR A 114 28.70 13.14 1.76
CA THR A 114 28.79 11.68 1.64
C THR A 114 27.94 10.97 2.69
N VAL A 115 28.06 11.39 3.96
CA VAL A 115 27.23 10.83 5.05
C VAL A 115 25.75 11.14 4.82
N ARG A 116 25.41 12.35 4.35
CA ARG A 116 24.02 12.69 4.03
C ARG A 116 23.45 11.76 2.95
N GLU A 117 24.19 11.51 1.88
CA GLU A 117 23.74 10.61 0.79
C GLU A 117 23.59 9.16 1.26
N GLN A 118 24.52 8.65 2.09
CA GLN A 118 24.41 7.31 2.68
C GLN A 118 23.16 7.14 3.55
N LEU A 119 22.65 8.22 4.13
CA LEU A 119 21.45 8.23 4.94
C LEU A 119 20.17 8.55 4.15
N SER A 120 20.26 8.87 2.86
CA SER A 120 19.10 9.17 2.01
C SER A 120 18.37 7.92 1.49
N GLY A 121 18.88 6.73 1.80
CA GLY A 121 18.26 5.47 1.38
C GLY A 121 17.00 5.12 2.19
N ALA A 122 16.12 4.33 1.59
CA ALA A 122 14.86 3.92 2.21
C ALA A 122 15.02 3.14 3.52
N CYS A 123 16.14 2.43 3.71
CA CYS A 123 16.47 1.80 4.99
C CYS A 123 16.52 2.83 6.13
N THR A 124 17.05 4.03 5.89
CA THR A 124 17.09 5.11 6.89
C THR A 124 15.69 5.61 7.20
N THR A 125 14.85 5.77 6.18
CA THR A 125 13.45 6.20 6.35
C THR A 125 12.67 5.21 7.21
N GLU A 126 12.85 3.91 6.98
CA GLU A 126 12.23 2.85 7.80
C GLU A 126 12.72 2.89 9.26
N ILE A 127 14.03 3.07 9.48
CA ILE A 127 14.62 3.16 10.81
C ILE A 127 14.12 4.40 11.56
N ALA A 128 14.09 5.54 10.89
CA ALA A 128 13.69 6.80 11.51
C ALA A 128 12.21 6.78 11.91
N ALA A 129 11.34 6.24 11.06
CA ALA A 129 9.93 6.01 11.41
C ALA A 129 9.79 5.05 12.60
N PHE A 130 10.64 4.02 12.67
CA PHE A 130 10.62 3.07 13.78
C PHE A 130 11.16 3.66 15.10
N ASP A 131 12.14 4.58 15.09
CA ASP A 131 12.61 5.29 16.30
C ASP A 131 11.48 6.11 16.94
N GLU A 132 10.75 6.90 16.15
CA GLU A 132 9.59 7.67 16.63
C GLU A 132 8.52 6.74 17.23
N PHE A 133 8.27 5.62 16.56
CA PHE A 133 7.33 4.60 17.01
C PHE A 133 7.79 3.93 18.32
N ALA A 134 9.06 3.56 18.41
CA ALA A 134 9.66 2.94 19.60
C ALA A 134 9.67 3.91 20.79
N ALA A 135 9.85 5.21 20.55
CA ALA A 135 9.76 6.23 21.59
C ALA A 135 8.36 6.27 22.23
N LEU A 136 7.29 6.16 21.43
CA LEU A 136 5.92 6.11 21.94
C LEU A 136 5.66 4.87 22.79
N LEU A 137 6.13 3.70 22.34
CA LEU A 137 5.97 2.43 23.07
C LEU A 137 6.82 2.36 24.35
N ALA A 138 8.04 2.87 24.30
CA ALA A 138 8.97 2.86 25.44
C ALA A 138 8.66 3.97 26.47
N SER A 139 7.82 4.95 26.13
CA SER A 139 7.40 6.00 27.06
C SER A 139 6.44 5.47 28.14
N GLU A 140 7.00 4.83 29.17
CA GLU A 140 6.29 4.63 30.44
C GLU A 140 6.19 5.95 31.20
N GLY A 141 5.29 6.84 30.77
CA GLY A 141 5.01 8.08 31.46
C GLY A 141 6.11 9.14 31.30
N SER A 142 5.75 10.25 30.65
CA SER A 142 6.50 11.50 30.52
C SER A 142 7.72 11.53 29.59
N ASP A 143 7.53 12.29 28.51
CA ASP A 143 8.44 13.38 28.08
C ASP A 143 7.65 14.44 27.26
N THR A 144 6.43 14.11 26.81
CA THR A 144 5.53 15.01 26.06
C THR A 144 4.58 15.86 26.92
N GLY A 145 4.64 15.76 28.25
CA GLY A 145 3.74 16.48 29.17
C GLY A 145 2.28 15.98 29.21
N HIS A 146 1.91 15.00 28.38
CA HIS A 146 0.57 14.38 28.34
C HIS A 146 0.63 12.90 28.71
N VAL A 147 -0.20 12.45 29.65
CA VAL A 147 -0.36 11.04 30.01
C VAL A 147 -1.61 10.52 29.30
N PHE A 148 -1.43 9.60 28.36
CA PHE A 148 -2.53 8.96 27.62
C PHE A 148 -2.85 7.59 28.22
N ASP A 149 -4.14 7.31 28.43
CA ASP A 149 -4.65 6.00 28.83
C ASP A 149 -4.48 4.99 27.70
N HIS A 150 -4.71 5.43 26.45
CA HIS A 150 -4.62 4.61 25.26
C HIS A 150 -3.86 5.32 24.13
N VAL A 151 -3.04 4.57 23.41
CA VAL A 151 -2.42 4.99 22.16
C VAL A 151 -2.90 4.05 21.05
N VAL A 152 -3.61 4.62 20.08
CA VAL A 152 -4.22 3.91 18.96
C VAL A 152 -3.39 4.15 17.71
N PHE A 153 -2.83 3.10 17.14
CA PHE A 153 -2.01 3.17 15.94
C PHE A 153 -2.83 2.79 14.70
N ASP A 154 -2.99 3.75 13.79
CA ASP A 154 -3.38 3.50 12.40
C ASP A 154 -2.13 3.17 11.58
N THR A 155 -1.91 1.88 11.35
CA THR A 155 -0.69 1.41 10.70
C THR A 155 -0.79 1.41 9.18
N ALA A 156 0.37 1.54 8.53
CA ALA A 156 0.54 1.28 7.10
C ALA A 156 0.08 -0.15 6.70
N PRO A 157 0.00 -0.48 5.39
CA PRO A 157 -0.36 -1.82 4.94
C PRO A 157 0.57 -2.91 5.51
N THR A 158 0.01 -4.09 5.68
CA THR A 158 0.53 -5.15 6.55
C THR A 158 1.99 -5.57 6.33
N GLY A 159 2.44 -5.64 5.08
CA GLY A 159 3.84 -5.99 4.76
C GLY A 159 4.85 -4.95 5.27
N HIS A 160 4.49 -3.67 5.28
CA HIS A 160 5.35 -2.61 5.80
C HIS A 160 5.39 -2.63 7.32
N THR A 161 4.24 -2.84 7.99
CA THR A 161 4.18 -3.00 9.45
C THR A 161 5.03 -4.18 9.92
N LEU A 162 4.92 -5.33 9.25
CA LEU A 162 5.71 -6.51 9.56
C LEU A 162 7.20 -6.29 9.32
N ARG A 163 7.58 -5.62 8.23
CA ARG A 163 8.97 -5.24 7.95
C ARG A 163 9.51 -4.36 9.07
N LEU A 164 8.84 -3.27 9.40
CA LEU A 164 9.19 -2.37 10.52
C LEU A 164 9.37 -3.12 11.85
N LEU A 165 8.45 -4.05 12.17
CA LEU A 165 8.50 -4.83 13.42
C LEU A 165 9.54 -5.97 13.40
N SER A 166 9.97 -6.43 12.22
CA SER A 166 10.96 -7.50 12.07
C SER A 166 12.41 -6.99 12.08
N LEU A 167 12.62 -5.72 11.70
CA LEU A 167 13.94 -5.08 11.66
C LEU A 167 14.67 -5.21 13.02
N PRO A 168 14.08 -4.93 14.19
CA PRO A 168 14.81 -5.03 15.45
C PRO A 168 15.40 -6.42 15.74
N LYS A 169 14.75 -7.51 15.34
CA LYS A 169 15.29 -8.88 15.51
C LYS A 169 16.47 -9.17 14.58
N ALA A 170 16.39 -8.71 13.33
CA ALA A 170 17.50 -8.83 12.39
C ALA A 170 18.72 -8.02 12.85
N TRP A 171 18.49 -6.88 13.53
CA TRP A 171 19.55 -5.96 13.92
C TRP A 171 20.14 -6.30 15.28
N THR A 172 19.36 -6.78 16.25
CA THR A 172 19.89 -7.33 17.52
C THR A 172 20.84 -8.51 17.26
N GLY A 173 20.48 -9.41 16.33
CA GLY A 173 21.37 -10.48 15.88
C GLY A 173 22.63 -9.98 15.18
N PHE A 174 22.51 -8.96 14.32
CA PHE A 174 23.63 -8.33 13.61
C PHE A 174 24.57 -7.53 14.53
N LEU A 175 24.03 -6.84 15.52
CA LEU A 175 24.79 -6.03 16.50
C LEU A 175 25.51 -6.90 17.54
N ALA A 176 25.02 -8.12 17.82
CA ALA A 176 25.62 -9.04 18.78
C ALA A 176 26.98 -9.62 18.34
N GLY A 177 27.43 -9.40 17.10
CA GLY A 177 28.66 -9.97 16.54
C GLY A 177 29.54 -9.06 15.67
N ASN A 178 29.11 -7.86 15.30
CA ASN A 178 29.84 -6.98 14.38
C ASN A 178 30.42 -5.73 15.06
N ASP A 179 31.70 -5.79 15.42
CA ASP A 179 32.51 -4.63 15.88
C ASP A 179 33.29 -3.95 14.73
N ARG A 180 33.23 -4.47 13.50
CA ARG A 180 33.91 -3.90 12.32
C ARG A 180 32.93 -3.73 11.14
N GLY A 181 32.93 -2.52 10.59
CA GLY A 181 31.88 -1.97 9.74
C GLY A 181 31.55 -2.75 8.47
N ALA A 182 30.25 -2.93 8.24
CA ALA A 182 29.71 -3.23 6.93
C ALA A 182 29.66 -1.93 6.10
N SER A 183 30.24 -1.95 4.90
CA SER A 183 30.53 -0.76 4.07
C SER A 183 29.30 0.01 3.57
N CYS A 184 28.09 -0.52 3.75
CA CYS A 184 26.84 0.08 3.25
C CYS A 184 25.93 0.66 4.35
N LEU A 185 26.28 0.47 5.63
CA LEU A 185 25.44 0.87 6.77
C LEU A 185 26.11 2.03 7.52
N GLY A 186 25.92 3.22 6.97
CA GLY A 186 26.59 4.47 7.34
C GLY A 186 26.27 5.11 8.69
N PRO A 187 25.55 4.49 9.65
CA PRO A 187 25.84 4.82 11.06
C PRO A 187 25.62 3.65 12.04
N HIS A 188 26.62 2.77 12.21
CA HIS A 188 26.60 1.75 13.28
C HIS A 188 26.52 2.34 14.71
N SER A 189 26.97 3.59 14.93
CA SER A 189 27.03 4.22 16.26
C SER A 189 25.68 4.71 16.78
N GLY A 190 24.81 5.26 15.91
CA GLY A 190 23.51 5.81 16.31
C GLY A 190 22.51 4.74 16.74
N LEU A 191 22.58 3.55 16.14
CA LEU A 191 21.67 2.43 16.42
C LEU A 191 22.00 1.70 17.73
N LYS A 192 23.28 1.55 18.06
CA LYS A 192 23.72 0.93 19.33
C LYS A 192 23.28 1.75 20.55
N MET A 193 23.15 3.08 20.40
CA MET A 193 22.62 3.96 21.44
C MET A 193 21.11 3.80 21.69
N GLN A 194 20.36 3.20 20.76
CA GLN A 194 18.90 3.06 20.85
C GLN A 194 18.43 1.62 21.07
N GLU A 195 19.35 0.66 21.19
CA GLU A 195 19.04 -0.76 21.39
C GLU A 195 18.12 -1.01 22.59
N ALA A 196 18.37 -0.33 23.72
CA ALA A 196 17.54 -0.45 24.91
C ALA A 196 16.09 0.01 24.67
N ARG A 197 15.89 1.10 23.92
CA ARG A 197 14.57 1.62 23.55
C ARG A 197 13.85 0.63 22.62
N PHE A 198 14.54 0.07 21.64
CA PHE A 198 13.96 -0.92 20.74
C PHE A 198 13.56 -2.21 21.46
N ASN A 199 14.39 -2.69 22.38
CA ASN A 199 14.06 -3.85 23.20
C ASN A 199 12.84 -3.59 24.10
N ALA A 200 12.74 -2.40 24.70
CA ALA A 200 11.56 -2.00 25.48
C ALA A 200 10.30 -1.94 24.60
N ALA A 201 10.39 -1.36 23.40
CA ALA A 201 9.28 -1.31 22.46
C ALA A 201 8.83 -2.72 22.01
N LEU A 202 9.76 -3.62 21.71
CA LEU A 202 9.45 -5.02 21.39
C LEU A 202 8.80 -5.76 22.56
N ALA A 203 9.27 -5.52 23.79
CA ALA A 203 8.68 -6.10 24.99
C ALA A 203 7.23 -5.63 25.18
N ALA A 204 6.98 -4.32 25.05
CA ALA A 204 5.64 -3.75 25.14
C ALA A 204 4.70 -4.30 24.06
N LEU A 205 5.18 -4.47 22.82
CA LEU A 205 4.41 -5.07 21.72
C LEU A 205 4.06 -6.54 21.94
N SER A 206 4.98 -7.28 22.58
CA SER A 206 4.81 -8.72 22.83
C SER A 206 4.01 -9.00 24.10
N ASP A 207 3.84 -8.02 24.98
CA ASP A 207 3.04 -8.14 26.20
C ASP A 207 1.54 -8.05 25.87
N PRO A 208 0.77 -9.15 26.03
CA PRO A 208 -0.66 -9.17 25.75
C PRO A 208 -1.48 -8.26 26.68
N ALA A 209 -0.97 -7.88 27.87
CA ALA A 209 -1.63 -6.96 28.77
C ALA A 209 -1.48 -5.50 28.32
N LEU A 210 -0.41 -5.18 27.58
CA LEU A 210 -0.14 -3.82 27.09
C LEU A 210 -0.62 -3.61 25.66
N THR A 211 -0.58 -4.64 24.82
CA THR A 211 -0.80 -4.51 23.37
C THR A 211 -1.89 -5.45 22.87
N THR A 212 -2.82 -4.91 22.08
CA THR A 212 -3.79 -5.66 21.28
C THR A 212 -3.60 -5.30 19.80
N VAL A 213 -3.53 -6.31 18.93
CA VAL A 213 -3.51 -6.11 17.48
C VAL A 213 -4.86 -6.46 16.87
N VAL A 214 -5.49 -5.47 16.25
CA VAL A 214 -6.75 -5.60 15.50
C VAL A 214 -6.43 -5.80 14.02
N LEU A 215 -6.67 -7.02 13.54
CA LEU A 215 -6.62 -7.37 12.13
C LEU A 215 -7.91 -6.90 11.47
N VAL A 216 -7.82 -5.86 10.65
CA VAL A 216 -8.95 -5.33 9.88
C VAL A 216 -9.00 -6.00 8.51
N THR A 217 -10.16 -6.53 8.15
CA THR A 217 -10.40 -7.14 6.84
C THR A 217 -11.78 -6.77 6.31
N ARG A 218 -12.08 -7.22 5.09
CA ARG A 218 -13.40 -7.13 4.45
C ARG A 218 -13.96 -8.55 4.28
N PRO A 219 -15.28 -8.73 4.15
CA PRO A 219 -15.90 -10.01 3.77
C PRO A 219 -15.62 -10.30 2.28
N ASP A 220 -14.38 -10.63 1.98
CA ASP A 220 -13.88 -11.01 0.65
C ASP A 220 -12.74 -12.04 0.87
N PRO A 221 -12.68 -13.13 0.09
CA PRO A 221 -11.68 -14.18 0.30
C PRO A 221 -10.24 -13.68 0.26
N ARG A 222 -9.90 -12.73 -0.63
CA ARG A 222 -8.51 -12.28 -0.81
C ARG A 222 -8.00 -11.45 0.38
N PRO A 223 -8.71 -10.40 0.86
CA PRO A 223 -8.36 -9.73 2.10
C PRO A 223 -8.31 -10.65 3.32
N MET A 224 -9.19 -11.66 3.41
CA MET A 224 -9.16 -12.63 4.52
C MET A 224 -7.92 -13.52 4.49
N GLN A 225 -7.51 -14.03 3.33
CA GLN A 225 -6.26 -14.80 3.19
C GLN A 225 -5.03 -13.97 3.57
N GLU A 226 -5.00 -12.69 3.17
CA GLU A 226 -3.95 -11.75 3.56
C GLU A 226 -3.91 -11.56 5.08
N ALA A 227 -5.05 -11.28 5.70
CA ALA A 227 -5.15 -11.13 7.14
C ALA A 227 -4.74 -12.42 7.89
N ALA A 228 -5.07 -13.60 7.35
CA ALA A 228 -4.66 -14.89 7.91
C ALA A 228 -3.15 -15.14 7.83
N ARG A 229 -2.49 -14.70 6.74
CA ARG A 229 -1.02 -14.73 6.64
C ARG A 229 -0.41 -13.82 7.70
N THR A 230 -0.87 -12.57 7.78
CA THR A 230 -0.42 -11.61 8.80
C THR A 230 -0.59 -12.11 10.21
N ALA A 231 -1.75 -12.70 10.53
CA ALA A 231 -2.03 -13.22 11.86
C ALA A 231 -0.95 -14.22 12.31
N ARG A 232 -0.54 -15.11 11.41
CA ARG A 232 0.53 -16.10 11.66
C ARG A 232 1.89 -15.44 11.83
N GLU A 233 2.24 -14.48 10.97
CA GLU A 233 3.52 -13.77 11.03
C GLU A 233 3.65 -12.94 12.31
N LEU A 234 2.62 -12.17 12.68
CA LEU A 234 2.60 -11.41 13.93
C LEU A 234 2.67 -12.31 15.16
N ARG A 235 1.99 -13.47 15.12
CA ARG A 235 2.05 -14.45 16.22
C ARG A 235 3.46 -15.03 16.35
N ALA A 236 4.13 -15.33 15.23
CA ALA A 236 5.52 -15.77 15.23
C ALA A 236 6.49 -14.70 15.75
N LEU A 237 6.13 -13.42 15.63
CA LEU A 237 6.90 -12.31 16.20
C LEU A 237 6.70 -12.14 17.72
N GLY A 238 5.63 -12.70 18.30
CA GLY A 238 5.30 -12.60 19.72
C GLY A 238 4.00 -11.80 20.01
N LEU A 239 3.40 -11.20 18.98
CA LEU A 239 2.17 -10.40 19.13
C LEU A 239 0.95 -11.34 19.13
N ALA A 240 0.71 -12.01 20.26
CA ALA A 240 -0.29 -13.07 20.37
C ALA A 240 -1.71 -12.57 20.69
N ASN A 241 -1.86 -11.40 21.33
CA ASN A 241 -3.17 -10.81 21.64
C ASN A 241 -3.76 -10.14 20.39
N GLN A 242 -4.38 -10.96 19.54
CA GLN A 242 -4.95 -10.54 18.27
C GLN A 242 -6.48 -10.61 18.30
N ARG A 243 -7.12 -9.67 17.60
CA ARG A 243 -8.57 -9.63 17.34
C ARG A 243 -8.83 -9.43 15.86
N LEU A 244 -10.01 -9.84 15.41
CA LEU A 244 -10.45 -9.69 14.02
C LEU A 244 -11.60 -8.67 13.93
N ALA A 245 -11.44 -7.65 13.09
CA ALA A 245 -12.50 -6.72 12.74
C ALA A 245 -12.87 -6.90 11.25
N ILE A 246 -14.08 -7.41 10.98
CA ILE A 246 -14.59 -7.60 9.63
C ILE A 246 -15.44 -6.39 9.27
N ASN A 247 -14.87 -5.51 8.46
CA ASN A 247 -15.48 -4.23 8.13
C ASN A 247 -16.37 -4.32 6.88
N GLY A 248 -17.44 -3.54 6.88
CA GLY A 248 -18.39 -3.40 5.78
C GLY A 248 -19.07 -4.69 5.37
N VAL A 249 -19.56 -5.45 6.36
CA VAL A 249 -20.46 -6.59 6.14
C VAL A 249 -21.74 -6.08 5.46
N PHE A 250 -22.02 -6.59 4.27
CA PHE A 250 -23.15 -6.17 3.46
C PHE A 250 -24.23 -7.23 3.45
N HIS A 251 -25.48 -6.79 3.58
CA HIS A 251 -26.67 -7.58 3.37
C HIS A 251 -27.53 -6.87 2.33
N ALA A 252 -28.00 -7.59 1.32
CA ALA A 252 -28.87 -7.01 0.31
C ALA A 252 -30.16 -6.51 0.98
N SER A 253 -30.54 -5.26 0.70
CA SER A 253 -31.75 -4.68 1.30
C SER A 253 -33.01 -5.39 0.79
N ARG A 254 -32.94 -5.94 -0.43
CA ARG A 254 -34.02 -6.65 -1.13
C ARG A 254 -33.44 -7.86 -1.88
N PRO A 255 -33.22 -9.00 -1.21
CA PRO A 255 -32.64 -10.18 -1.84
C PRO A 255 -33.42 -10.62 -3.08
N GLY A 256 -32.73 -10.96 -4.17
CA GLY A 256 -33.29 -11.42 -5.44
C GLY A 256 -33.83 -10.32 -6.36
N GLN A 257 -33.75 -9.05 -5.97
CA GLN A 257 -34.20 -7.91 -6.79
C GLN A 257 -33.05 -7.16 -7.46
N ASP A 258 -31.82 -7.41 -7.05
CA ASP A 258 -30.63 -6.70 -7.54
C ASP A 258 -29.44 -7.66 -7.63
N ALA A 259 -29.10 -8.06 -8.86
CA ALA A 259 -28.05 -9.05 -9.09
C ALA A 259 -26.67 -8.60 -8.58
N VAL A 260 -26.40 -7.29 -8.51
CA VAL A 260 -25.14 -6.74 -7.99
C VAL A 260 -25.11 -6.88 -6.47
N ALA A 261 -26.18 -6.45 -5.79
CA ALA A 261 -26.29 -6.57 -4.34
C ALA A 261 -26.27 -8.05 -3.90
N ASP A 262 -27.03 -8.91 -4.57
CA ASP A 262 -27.05 -10.35 -4.28
C ASP A 262 -25.65 -10.97 -4.43
N ALA A 263 -24.90 -10.58 -5.46
CA ALA A 263 -23.54 -11.06 -5.67
C ALA A 263 -22.55 -10.52 -4.62
N ILE A 264 -22.67 -9.26 -4.18
CA ILE A 264 -21.83 -8.71 -3.11
C ILE A 264 -22.10 -9.46 -1.79
N GLU A 265 -23.37 -9.73 -1.46
CA GLU A 265 -23.73 -10.50 -0.26
C GLU A 265 -23.23 -11.95 -0.37
N ALA A 266 -23.38 -12.59 -1.53
CA ALA A 266 -22.91 -13.96 -1.76
C ALA A 266 -21.38 -14.07 -1.59
N LEU A 267 -20.61 -13.14 -2.16
CA LEU A 267 -19.15 -13.07 -1.99
C LEU A 267 -18.77 -12.92 -0.52
N GLY A 268 -19.50 -12.08 0.22
CA GLY A 268 -19.28 -11.89 1.64
C GLY A 268 -19.56 -13.14 2.46
N ARG A 269 -20.66 -13.84 2.14
CA ARG A 269 -21.02 -15.11 2.79
C ARG A 269 -19.99 -16.19 2.50
N GLU A 270 -19.56 -16.33 1.24
CA GLU A 270 -18.51 -17.28 0.86
C GLU A 270 -17.22 -17.04 1.66
N ALA A 271 -16.78 -15.79 1.78
CA ALA A 271 -15.58 -15.44 2.53
C ALA A 271 -15.71 -15.81 4.03
N MET A 272 -16.88 -15.56 4.62
CA MET A 272 -17.16 -15.89 6.02
C MET A 272 -17.24 -17.41 6.25
N ASP A 273 -17.84 -18.16 5.32
CA ASP A 273 -17.96 -19.61 5.39
C ASP A 273 -16.60 -20.32 5.18
N GLN A 274 -15.75 -19.76 4.31
CA GLN A 274 -14.40 -20.26 4.01
C GLN A 274 -13.31 -19.53 4.83
N MET A 275 -13.67 -18.97 5.99
CA MET A 275 -12.73 -18.21 6.81
C MET A 275 -11.52 -19.08 7.21
N PRO A 276 -10.28 -18.64 6.96
CA PRO A 276 -9.09 -19.41 7.33
C PRO A 276 -9.01 -19.67 8.85
N ASP A 277 -8.55 -20.86 9.25
CA ASP A 277 -8.44 -21.27 10.67
C ASP A 277 -7.70 -20.27 11.54
N ALA A 278 -6.64 -19.65 11.00
CA ALA A 278 -5.86 -18.64 11.71
C ALA A 278 -6.70 -17.43 12.19
N LEU A 279 -7.81 -17.13 11.49
CA LEU A 279 -8.75 -16.05 11.80
C LEU A 279 -9.98 -16.56 12.56
N ALA A 280 -10.46 -17.77 12.25
CA ALA A 280 -11.69 -18.34 12.83
C ALA A 280 -11.63 -18.46 14.37
N HIS A 281 -10.44 -18.59 14.94
CA HIS A 281 -10.22 -18.69 16.39
C HIS A 281 -10.03 -17.34 17.11
N LEU A 282 -9.99 -16.23 16.38
CA LEU A 282 -9.79 -14.91 16.98
C LEU A 282 -11.12 -14.33 17.50
N PRO A 283 -11.11 -13.55 18.60
CA PRO A 283 -12.25 -12.72 18.97
C PRO A 283 -12.63 -11.81 17.80
N ARG A 284 -13.89 -11.86 17.40
CA ARG A 284 -14.38 -11.25 16.16
C ARG A 284 -15.40 -10.16 16.43
N ASP A 285 -15.24 -9.06 15.71
CA ASP A 285 -16.19 -7.96 15.65
C ASP A 285 -16.60 -7.73 14.18
N GLU A 286 -17.89 -7.60 13.91
CA GLU A 286 -18.44 -7.35 12.56
C GLU A 286 -19.01 -5.93 12.50
N VAL A 287 -18.53 -5.14 11.54
CA VAL A 287 -19.01 -3.77 11.32
C VAL A 287 -19.82 -3.76 10.02
N PRO A 288 -21.11 -3.39 10.05
CA PRO A 288 -21.94 -3.40 8.85
C PRO A 288 -21.50 -2.31 7.87
N LEU A 289 -21.77 -2.54 6.59
CA LEU A 289 -21.61 -1.51 5.56
C LEU A 289 -22.54 -0.34 5.87
N ARG A 290 -21.98 0.87 5.96
CA ARG A 290 -22.74 2.09 6.20
C ARG A 290 -23.09 2.78 4.89
N ALA A 291 -24.22 3.49 4.91
CA ALA A 291 -24.76 4.24 3.76
C ALA A 291 -24.04 5.57 3.50
N PHE A 292 -23.13 5.96 4.39
CA PHE A 292 -22.40 7.23 4.35
C PHE A 292 -20.90 6.95 4.31
N ASP A 293 -20.13 7.89 3.77
CA ASP A 293 -18.67 7.86 3.85
C ASP A 293 -18.20 8.27 5.24
N THR A 294 -17.09 7.69 5.69
CA THR A 294 -16.55 7.88 7.04
C THR A 294 -15.75 9.18 7.15
N VAL A 295 -16.31 10.29 6.70
CA VAL A 295 -15.69 11.63 6.77
C VAL A 295 -16.44 12.47 7.81
N GLY A 296 -15.67 13.06 8.74
CA GLY A 296 -16.21 13.88 9.82
C GLY A 296 -16.66 13.08 11.05
N LEU A 297 -16.65 13.76 12.20
CA LEU A 297 -16.95 13.16 13.51
C LEU A 297 -18.32 12.49 13.60
N PRO A 298 -19.42 13.03 13.04
CA PRO A 298 -20.72 12.36 13.11
C PRO A 298 -20.71 11.00 12.43
N ALA A 299 -20.09 10.89 11.25
CA ALA A 299 -19.97 9.64 10.52
C ALA A 299 -19.06 8.63 11.25
N LEU A 300 -17.95 9.09 11.84
CA LEU A 300 -17.04 8.23 12.60
C LEU A 300 -17.67 7.67 13.88
N ARG A 301 -18.40 8.50 14.65
CA ARG A 301 -19.18 8.03 15.81
C ARG A 301 -20.26 7.03 15.40
N ALA A 302 -20.91 7.31 14.28
CA ALA A 302 -21.95 6.46 13.72
C ALA A 302 -21.45 5.10 13.22
N LEU A 303 -20.17 4.99 12.84
CA LEU A 303 -19.57 3.75 12.35
C LEU A 303 -19.75 2.62 13.37
N LEU A 304 -19.58 2.93 14.66
CA LEU A 304 -19.67 1.99 15.78
C LEU A 304 -20.99 2.07 16.57
N ALA A 305 -21.91 2.96 16.20
CA ALA A 305 -23.22 3.02 16.84
C ALA A 305 -24.13 1.90 16.30
N GLY A 306 -24.81 1.14 17.16
CA GLY A 306 -25.77 0.10 16.72
C GLY A 306 -27.14 0.62 16.28
N GLY A 307 -27.26 1.93 16.01
CA GLY A 307 -28.46 2.51 15.42
C GLY A 307 -28.30 2.71 13.91
N ALA A 308 -29.42 2.72 13.20
CA ALA A 308 -29.48 3.37 11.89
C ALA A 308 -29.32 4.88 12.14
N VAL A 309 -28.20 5.46 11.71
CA VAL A 309 -28.16 6.92 11.53
C VAL A 309 -29.24 7.26 10.53
N PRO A 310 -30.07 8.30 10.76
CA PRO A 310 -31.06 8.72 9.79
C PRO A 310 -30.36 8.89 8.45
N LEU A 311 -30.85 8.15 7.45
CA LEU A 311 -30.58 8.45 6.06
C LEU A 311 -31.09 9.88 5.85
N SER A 312 -30.22 10.87 5.98
CA SER A 312 -30.39 12.08 5.18
C SER A 312 -30.20 11.59 3.77
N ALA A 313 -31.29 11.15 3.13
CA ALA A 313 -31.26 10.77 1.73
C ALA A 313 -30.55 11.91 1.02
N PRO A 314 -29.36 11.69 0.43
CA PRO A 314 -28.83 12.67 -0.49
C PRO A 314 -29.95 12.86 -1.51
N SER A 315 -30.34 14.11 -1.75
CA SER A 315 -31.23 14.43 -2.86
C SER A 315 -30.59 13.76 -4.08
N ALA A 316 -31.21 12.67 -4.55
CA ALA A 316 -30.60 11.82 -5.54
C ALA A 316 -30.25 12.71 -6.73
N VAL A 317 -28.95 12.90 -6.98
CA VAL A 317 -28.51 13.39 -8.28
C VAL A 317 -28.62 12.19 -9.21
N VAL A 318 -29.86 11.85 -9.53
CA VAL A 318 -30.22 10.89 -10.57
C VAL A 318 -29.58 11.43 -11.84
N GLY A 319 -28.56 10.71 -12.36
CA GLY A 319 -28.02 10.96 -13.70
C GLY A 319 -26.68 11.71 -13.80
N ALA A 320 -25.92 11.90 -12.72
CA ALA A 320 -24.52 12.29 -12.88
C ALA A 320 -23.72 11.12 -13.48
N SER A 321 -23.52 11.14 -14.80
CA SER A 321 -22.62 10.21 -15.49
C SER A 321 -21.23 10.32 -14.87
N LEU A 322 -20.60 9.19 -14.56
CA LEU A 322 -19.17 9.17 -14.28
C LEU A 322 -18.47 9.81 -15.48
N GLN A 323 -17.63 10.82 -15.23
CA GLN A 323 -16.81 11.45 -16.26
C GLN A 323 -15.61 10.55 -16.58
N ALA A 324 -15.89 9.34 -17.07
CA ALA A 324 -14.92 8.31 -17.35
C ALA A 324 -15.37 7.44 -18.53
N GLU A 325 -14.43 7.05 -19.38
CA GLU A 325 -14.69 6.13 -20.50
C GLU A 325 -14.57 4.66 -20.04
N PRO A 326 -15.20 3.70 -20.73
CA PRO A 326 -15.01 2.29 -20.42
C PRO A 326 -13.55 1.82 -20.62
N LEU A 327 -13.13 0.78 -19.88
CA LEU A 327 -11.78 0.23 -19.96
C LEU A 327 -11.34 -0.19 -21.38
N TYR A 328 -12.24 -0.63 -22.26
CA TYR A 328 -11.87 -1.00 -23.62
C TYR A 328 -11.35 0.19 -24.45
N CYS A 329 -11.80 1.42 -24.18
CA CYS A 329 -11.27 2.63 -24.83
C CYS A 329 -9.80 2.87 -24.48
N LEU A 330 -9.36 2.50 -23.27
CA LEU A 330 -7.96 2.53 -22.88
C LEU A 330 -7.14 1.53 -23.71
N ALA A 331 -7.65 0.32 -23.90
CA ALA A 331 -6.99 -0.68 -24.73
C ALA A 331 -6.88 -0.23 -26.20
N ASP A 332 -7.91 0.41 -26.75
CA ASP A 332 -7.88 1.00 -28.10
C ASP A 332 -6.83 2.11 -28.22
N ALA A 333 -6.82 3.04 -27.26
CA ALA A 333 -5.91 4.17 -27.28
C ALA A 333 -4.43 3.74 -27.11
N LEU A 334 -4.17 2.70 -26.31
CA LEU A 334 -2.85 2.11 -26.17
C LEU A 334 -2.43 1.34 -27.44
N ALA A 335 -3.33 0.55 -28.04
CA ALA A 335 -3.05 -0.18 -29.28
C ALA A 335 -2.64 0.75 -30.42
N ALA A 336 -3.25 1.93 -30.51
CA ALA A 336 -2.93 2.95 -31.52
C ALA A 336 -1.46 3.42 -31.47
N LYS A 337 -0.73 3.21 -30.37
CA LYS A 337 0.72 3.50 -30.25
C LYS A 337 1.60 2.46 -30.94
N GLY A 338 1.08 1.27 -31.24
CA GLY A 338 1.77 0.19 -31.93
C GLY A 338 2.72 -0.65 -31.06
N HIS A 339 3.47 -0.01 -30.16
CA HIS A 339 4.40 -0.61 -29.22
C HIS A 339 4.65 0.32 -28.02
N GLY A 340 5.30 -0.18 -26.97
CA GLY A 340 5.65 0.62 -25.81
C GLY A 340 5.58 -0.13 -24.49
N LEU A 341 6.03 0.53 -23.43
CA LEU A 341 5.94 0.07 -22.06
C LEU A 341 4.65 0.60 -21.44
N ILE A 342 3.86 -0.29 -20.85
CA ILE A 342 2.67 0.04 -20.07
C ILE A 342 2.92 -0.39 -18.64
N MET A 343 2.91 0.57 -17.71
CA MET A 343 3.11 0.28 -16.29
C MET A 343 1.81 0.47 -15.54
N VAL A 344 1.27 -0.60 -14.98
CA VAL A 344 0.04 -0.56 -14.19
C VAL A 344 0.41 -0.41 -12.72
N MET A 345 0.13 0.76 -12.16
CA MET A 345 0.56 1.17 -10.83
C MET A 345 -0.63 1.48 -9.91
N GLY A 346 -0.39 1.53 -8.61
CA GLY A 346 -1.44 1.73 -7.60
C GLY A 346 -1.24 0.88 -6.33
N LYS A 347 -2.03 1.16 -5.30
CA LYS A 347 -1.88 0.50 -3.99
C LYS A 347 -2.25 -0.99 -4.06
N GLY A 348 -1.86 -1.76 -3.05
CA GLY A 348 -2.18 -3.19 -2.98
C GLY A 348 -3.70 -3.40 -2.89
N GLY A 349 -4.26 -4.25 -3.75
CA GLY A 349 -5.70 -4.60 -3.71
C GLY A 349 -6.63 -3.82 -4.64
N VAL A 350 -6.15 -2.73 -5.27
CA VAL A 350 -6.96 -1.93 -6.22
C VAL A 350 -7.27 -2.66 -7.53
N GLY A 351 -6.62 -3.81 -7.78
CA GLY A 351 -6.86 -4.67 -8.95
C GLY A 351 -5.91 -4.47 -10.13
N LYS A 352 -4.69 -3.98 -9.89
CA LYS A 352 -3.64 -3.80 -10.91
C LYS A 352 -3.44 -5.02 -11.80
N THR A 353 -3.26 -6.20 -11.21
CA THR A 353 -3.09 -7.47 -11.93
C THR A 353 -4.24 -7.76 -12.89
N THR A 354 -5.49 -7.49 -12.47
CA THR A 354 -6.66 -7.63 -13.33
C THR A 354 -6.62 -6.68 -14.51
N ILE A 355 -6.31 -5.40 -14.27
CA ILE A 355 -6.23 -4.38 -15.32
C ILE A 355 -5.08 -4.67 -16.27
N ALA A 356 -3.90 -5.02 -15.75
CA ALA A 356 -2.73 -5.40 -16.54
C ALA A 356 -3.02 -6.60 -17.44
N ALA A 357 -3.64 -7.65 -16.90
CA ALA A 357 -4.02 -8.83 -17.68
C ALA A 357 -5.09 -8.51 -18.73
N ALA A 358 -6.10 -7.70 -18.39
CA ALA A 358 -7.13 -7.27 -19.33
C ALA A 358 -6.56 -6.43 -20.49
N LEU A 359 -5.67 -5.48 -20.20
CA LEU A 359 -4.99 -4.69 -21.23
C LEU A 359 -4.10 -5.56 -22.11
N ALA A 360 -3.34 -6.49 -21.51
CA ALA A 360 -2.49 -7.40 -22.28
C ALA A 360 -3.31 -8.28 -23.24
N VAL A 361 -4.39 -8.89 -22.76
CA VAL A 361 -5.31 -9.67 -23.62
C VAL A 361 -5.94 -8.79 -24.69
N GLY A 362 -6.40 -7.59 -24.33
CA GLY A 362 -7.00 -6.63 -25.25
C GLY A 362 -6.06 -6.17 -26.37
N LEU A 363 -4.78 -5.98 -26.07
CA LEU A 363 -3.75 -5.64 -27.07
C LEU A 363 -3.46 -6.81 -28.01
N VAL A 364 -3.43 -8.04 -27.51
CA VAL A 364 -3.28 -9.24 -28.35
C VAL A 364 -4.48 -9.43 -29.27
N GLN A 365 -5.70 -9.20 -28.78
CA GLN A 365 -6.92 -9.23 -29.60
C GLN A 365 -6.91 -8.19 -30.73
N ARG A 366 -6.14 -7.10 -30.56
CA ARG A 366 -5.91 -6.07 -31.57
C ARG A 366 -4.72 -6.36 -32.50
N GLY A 367 -4.12 -7.55 -32.39
CA GLY A 367 -3.08 -8.04 -33.30
C GLY A 367 -1.65 -7.72 -32.87
N HIS A 368 -1.42 -7.25 -31.64
CA HIS A 368 -0.08 -6.95 -31.15
C HIS A 368 0.56 -8.12 -30.40
N SER A 369 1.89 -8.21 -30.45
CA SER A 369 2.65 -9.09 -29.55
C SER A 369 2.84 -8.40 -28.21
N VAL A 370 2.55 -9.13 -27.12
CA VAL A 370 2.58 -8.58 -25.77
C VAL A 370 3.41 -9.46 -24.84
N HIS A 371 4.27 -8.85 -24.05
CA HIS A 371 4.90 -9.48 -22.89
C HIS A 371 4.28 -8.90 -21.61
N LEU A 372 3.46 -9.71 -20.94
CA LEU A 372 2.92 -9.39 -19.62
C LEU A 372 3.88 -9.93 -18.56
N THR A 373 4.32 -9.08 -17.64
CA THR A 373 5.20 -9.47 -16.53
C THR A 373 4.73 -8.85 -15.23
N THR A 374 5.04 -9.49 -14.10
CA THR A 374 4.76 -8.97 -12.76
C THR A 374 6.02 -8.91 -11.91
N THR A 375 6.12 -7.86 -11.10
CA THR A 375 7.12 -7.73 -10.03
C THR A 375 6.55 -8.06 -8.66
N ASP A 376 5.24 -8.36 -8.55
CA ASP A 376 4.61 -8.72 -7.29
C ASP A 376 4.74 -10.24 -7.05
N PRO A 377 5.46 -10.67 -6.00
CA PRO A 377 5.64 -12.09 -5.71
C PRO A 377 4.34 -12.81 -5.33
N ALA A 378 3.30 -12.06 -4.94
CA ALA A 378 1.97 -12.57 -4.63
C ALA A 378 0.99 -12.45 -5.82
N ALA A 379 1.39 -11.84 -6.94
CA ALA A 379 0.52 -11.74 -8.11
C ALA A 379 0.44 -13.08 -8.85
N HIS A 380 -0.76 -13.63 -8.90
CA HIS A 380 -1.06 -14.83 -9.66
C HIS A 380 -1.53 -14.49 -11.09
N VAL A 381 -0.71 -13.76 -11.85
CA VAL A 381 -1.03 -13.38 -13.25
C VAL A 381 -1.41 -14.62 -14.07
N GLN A 382 -0.68 -15.72 -13.89
CA GLN A 382 -0.91 -16.95 -14.63
C GLN A 382 -2.23 -17.64 -14.23
N SER A 383 -2.61 -17.62 -12.94
CA SER A 383 -3.91 -18.14 -12.52
C SER A 383 -5.06 -17.24 -12.96
N GLN A 384 -4.80 -15.94 -13.16
CA GLN A 384 -5.81 -15.01 -13.62
C GLN A 384 -6.09 -15.15 -15.12
N LEU A 385 -5.08 -15.50 -15.92
CA LEU A 385 -5.25 -15.83 -17.33
C LEU A 385 -5.89 -17.21 -17.56
N ASP A 386 -5.66 -18.17 -16.65
CA ASP A 386 -6.22 -19.53 -16.69
C ASP A 386 -6.17 -20.17 -18.09
N GLY A 387 -4.98 -20.15 -18.71
CA GLY A 387 -4.76 -20.63 -20.07
C GLY A 387 -3.57 -19.97 -20.76
N SER A 388 -3.42 -20.25 -22.05
CA SER A 388 -2.44 -19.60 -22.93
C SER A 388 -3.14 -18.89 -24.09
N LEU A 389 -2.57 -17.77 -24.53
CA LEU A 389 -3.05 -17.00 -25.66
C LEU A 389 -1.88 -16.80 -26.64
N PRO A 390 -1.98 -17.27 -27.90
CA PRO A 390 -0.95 -17.00 -28.90
C PRO A 390 -0.72 -15.49 -29.05
N GLY A 391 0.54 -15.05 -29.02
CA GLY A 391 0.91 -13.62 -29.03
C GLY A 391 1.05 -12.99 -27.63
N LEU A 392 0.69 -13.71 -26.55
CA LEU A 392 0.91 -13.29 -25.17
C LEU A 392 2.04 -14.12 -24.52
N LYS A 393 3.17 -13.47 -24.24
CA LYS A 393 4.22 -14.01 -23.37
C LYS A 393 3.94 -13.58 -21.93
N VAL A 394 3.96 -14.53 -20.99
CA VAL A 394 3.81 -14.24 -19.56
C VAL A 394 5.14 -14.50 -18.87
N GLY A 395 5.65 -13.49 -18.18
CA GLY A 395 6.87 -13.55 -17.39
C GLY A 395 6.62 -13.19 -15.93
N ARG A 396 7.63 -13.41 -15.10
CA ARG A 396 7.66 -12.97 -13.72
C ARG A 396 9.08 -12.56 -13.38
N ILE A 397 9.23 -11.44 -12.69
CA ILE A 397 10.49 -11.04 -12.07
C ILE A 397 10.41 -11.55 -10.63
N ASP A 398 11.06 -12.69 -10.36
CA ASP A 398 11.14 -13.27 -9.02
C ASP A 398 12.36 -12.70 -8.29
N PRO A 399 12.17 -11.90 -7.22
CA PRO A 399 13.28 -11.29 -6.50
C PRO A 399 14.31 -12.30 -6.01
N GLN A 400 13.88 -13.46 -5.50
CA GLN A 400 14.80 -14.44 -4.95
C GLN A 400 15.65 -15.09 -6.06
N ALA A 401 14.99 -15.46 -7.16
CA ALA A 401 15.68 -16.08 -8.30
C ALA A 401 16.63 -15.10 -9.00
N GLU A 402 16.23 -13.84 -9.18
CA GLU A 402 17.07 -12.81 -9.79
C GLU A 402 18.25 -12.43 -8.88
N THR A 403 18.02 -12.35 -7.57
CA THR A 403 19.09 -12.12 -6.58
C THR A 403 20.10 -13.24 -6.62
N GLN A 404 19.66 -14.50 -6.57
CA GLN A 404 20.58 -15.64 -6.65
C GLN A 404 21.38 -15.63 -7.96
N ALA A 405 20.74 -15.38 -9.10
CA ALA A 405 21.42 -15.27 -10.39
C ALA A 405 22.45 -14.12 -10.42
N TYR A 406 22.16 -13.01 -9.75
CA TYR A 406 23.08 -11.89 -9.61
C TYR A 406 24.27 -12.25 -8.69
N ILE A 407 24.02 -12.87 -7.54
CA ILE A 407 25.05 -13.37 -6.61
C ILE A 407 25.99 -14.32 -7.36
N ASP A 408 25.45 -15.32 -8.06
CA ASP A 408 26.22 -16.32 -8.81
C ASP A 408 27.14 -15.64 -9.84
N LYS A 409 26.62 -14.63 -10.55
CA LYS A 409 27.38 -13.84 -11.53
C LYS A 409 28.53 -13.05 -10.88
N ILE A 410 28.29 -12.38 -9.76
CA ILE A 410 29.33 -11.59 -9.06
C ILE A 410 30.38 -12.53 -8.45
N MET A 411 29.95 -13.64 -7.86
CA MET A 411 30.84 -14.66 -7.29
C MET A 411 31.72 -15.31 -8.36
N ALA A 412 31.19 -15.53 -9.57
CA ALA A 412 31.96 -16.04 -10.70
C ALA A 412 32.98 -15.03 -11.27
N THR A 413 32.73 -13.73 -11.10
CA THR A 413 33.56 -12.65 -11.67
C THR A 413 34.51 -12.05 -10.64
N ARG A 414 33.99 -11.36 -9.63
CA ARG A 414 34.78 -10.71 -8.56
C ARG A 414 35.31 -11.72 -7.54
N GLY A 415 34.55 -12.79 -7.28
CA GLY A 415 34.95 -13.85 -6.37
C GLY A 415 36.08 -14.75 -6.90
N LYS A 416 36.49 -14.61 -8.17
CA LYS A 416 37.56 -15.43 -8.75
C LYS A 416 38.96 -15.05 -8.27
N ALA A 417 39.16 -13.78 -7.90
CA ALA A 417 40.45 -13.23 -7.48
C ALA A 417 40.63 -13.17 -5.95
N LEU A 418 39.65 -13.67 -5.19
CA LEU A 418 39.63 -13.64 -3.73
C LEU A 418 40.00 -15.00 -3.14
N ASP A 419 40.63 -14.99 -1.97
CA ASP A 419 40.84 -16.18 -1.14
C ASP A 419 39.53 -16.61 -0.46
N ASP A 420 39.52 -17.76 0.21
CA ASP A 420 38.29 -18.32 0.79
C ASP A 420 37.64 -17.38 1.82
N ALA A 421 38.44 -16.65 2.58
CA ALA A 421 37.97 -15.64 3.52
C ALA A 421 37.34 -14.43 2.80
N GLY A 422 37.99 -13.92 1.75
CA GLY A 422 37.46 -12.83 0.94
C GLY A 422 36.20 -13.21 0.16
N ARG A 423 36.09 -14.47 -0.28
CA ARG A 423 34.87 -15.00 -0.93
C ARG A 423 33.71 -15.10 0.05
N ALA A 424 33.96 -15.51 1.30
CA ALA A 424 32.94 -15.57 2.34
C ALA A 424 32.41 -14.16 2.68
N LEU A 425 33.32 -13.18 2.84
CA LEU A 425 32.95 -11.80 3.10
C LEU A 425 32.14 -11.18 1.95
N LEU A 426 32.54 -11.44 0.70
CA LEU A 426 31.80 -10.97 -0.48
C LEU A 426 30.40 -11.60 -0.55
N LEU A 427 30.27 -12.89 -0.21
CA LEU A 427 28.97 -13.56 -0.22
C LEU A 427 28.03 -12.97 0.84
N GLU A 428 28.56 -12.65 2.03
CA GLU A 428 27.80 -12.01 3.11
C GLU A 428 27.31 -10.61 2.70
N ASP A 429 28.16 -9.82 2.04
CA ASP A 429 27.78 -8.51 1.49
C ASP A 429 26.69 -8.61 0.42
N LEU A 430 26.81 -9.61 -0.47
CA LEU A 430 25.85 -9.88 -1.54
C LEU A 430 24.51 -10.48 -1.04
N GLN A 431 24.45 -10.93 0.21
CA GLN A 431 23.20 -11.36 0.86
C GLN A 431 22.45 -10.19 1.51
N SER A 432 22.95 -8.96 1.35
CA SER A 432 22.26 -7.76 1.82
C SER A 432 20.97 -7.47 1.04
N PRO A 433 19.95 -6.86 1.69
CA PRO A 433 18.72 -6.43 1.02
C PRO A 433 18.97 -5.50 -0.19
N CYS A 434 20.02 -4.68 -0.16
CA CYS A 434 20.41 -3.80 -1.27
C CYS A 434 20.77 -4.58 -2.54
N THR A 435 21.29 -5.81 -2.40
CA THR A 435 21.66 -6.65 -3.55
C THR A 435 20.42 -7.16 -4.28
N GLU A 436 19.36 -7.48 -3.54
CA GLU A 436 18.07 -7.87 -4.13
C GLU A 436 17.51 -6.74 -5.00
N GLU A 437 17.53 -5.50 -4.51
CA GLU A 437 17.04 -4.33 -5.25
C GLU A 437 17.80 -4.13 -6.57
N VAL A 438 19.13 -4.28 -6.56
CA VAL A 438 19.97 -4.18 -7.77
C VAL A 438 19.68 -5.31 -8.75
N ALA A 439 19.52 -6.54 -8.25
CA ALA A 439 19.25 -7.72 -9.09
C ALA A 439 17.88 -7.61 -9.78
N VAL A 440 16.84 -7.26 -9.02
CA VAL A 440 15.49 -7.01 -9.54
C VAL A 440 15.51 -5.86 -10.54
N PHE A 441 16.27 -4.80 -10.29
CA PHE A 441 16.42 -3.67 -11.22
C PHE A 441 17.04 -4.09 -12.56
N HIS A 442 18.06 -4.95 -12.55
CA HIS A 442 18.64 -5.48 -13.79
C HIS A 442 17.62 -6.32 -14.58
N ALA A 443 16.86 -7.17 -13.89
CA ALA A 443 15.81 -7.96 -14.51
C ALA A 443 14.72 -7.06 -15.14
N PHE A 444 14.26 -6.07 -14.38
CA PHE A 444 13.33 -5.04 -14.84
C PHE A 444 13.85 -4.31 -16.09
N SER A 445 15.12 -3.89 -16.07
CA SER A 445 15.74 -3.18 -17.19
C SER A 445 15.77 -4.04 -18.48
N ARG A 446 16.01 -5.36 -18.36
CA ARG A 446 15.93 -6.28 -19.51
C ARG A 446 14.53 -6.31 -20.10
N VAL A 447 13.51 -6.37 -19.26
CA VAL A 447 12.11 -6.44 -19.71
C VAL A 447 11.66 -5.12 -20.33
N VAL A 448 12.01 -3.98 -19.74
CA VAL A 448 11.77 -2.65 -20.31
C VAL A 448 12.44 -2.47 -21.69
N ASN A 449 13.56 -3.14 -21.95
CA ASN A 449 14.19 -3.10 -23.26
C ASN A 449 13.36 -3.75 -24.38
N GLU A 450 12.50 -4.71 -24.06
CA GLU A 450 11.63 -5.39 -25.04
C GLU A 450 10.54 -4.44 -25.59
N ALA A 451 10.20 -3.38 -24.86
CA ALA A 451 9.20 -2.39 -25.25
C ALA A 451 9.54 -1.62 -26.55
N ARG A 452 10.78 -1.74 -27.04
CA ARG A 452 11.24 -1.10 -28.28
C ARG A 452 10.63 -1.71 -29.55
N SER A 453 10.12 -2.94 -29.48
CA SER A 453 9.60 -3.64 -30.65
C SER A 453 8.29 -4.40 -30.39
N ALA A 454 7.79 -4.38 -29.16
CA ALA A 454 6.56 -5.02 -28.75
C ALA A 454 5.92 -4.22 -27.60
N PHE A 455 4.70 -4.59 -27.21
CA PHE A 455 4.15 -4.09 -25.96
C PHE A 455 4.70 -4.88 -24.78
N VAL A 456 5.09 -4.18 -23.74
CA VAL A 456 5.41 -4.75 -22.43
C VAL A 456 4.41 -4.20 -21.44
N VAL A 457 3.60 -5.09 -20.85
CA VAL A 457 2.68 -4.72 -19.77
C VAL A 457 3.26 -5.18 -18.46
N LEU A 458 3.55 -4.24 -17.58
CA LEU A 458 4.12 -4.50 -16.27
C LEU A 458 3.08 -4.29 -15.18
N ASP A 459 2.71 -5.38 -14.50
CA ASP A 459 1.97 -5.34 -13.24
C ASP A 459 2.95 -5.07 -12.09
N THR A 460 2.91 -3.86 -11.53
CA THR A 460 3.89 -3.47 -10.50
C THR A 460 3.50 -4.00 -9.13
N ALA A 461 4.50 -4.28 -8.29
CA ALA A 461 4.32 -4.42 -6.85
C ALA A 461 3.64 -3.17 -6.23
N PRO A 462 3.07 -3.24 -5.01
CA PRO A 462 2.49 -2.09 -4.33
C PRO A 462 3.44 -0.88 -4.26
N THR A 463 2.86 0.33 -4.28
CA THR A 463 3.56 1.61 -4.50
C THR A 463 4.87 1.80 -3.74
N GLY A 464 4.97 1.38 -2.48
CA GLY A 464 6.20 1.50 -1.69
C GLY A 464 7.41 0.78 -2.31
N HIS A 465 7.23 -0.44 -2.83
CA HIS A 465 8.32 -1.17 -3.52
C HIS A 465 8.61 -0.63 -4.92
N SER A 466 7.60 -0.04 -5.57
CA SER A 466 7.80 0.59 -6.88
C SER A 466 8.64 1.86 -6.76
N LEU A 467 8.50 2.61 -5.68
CA LEU A 467 9.34 3.79 -5.40
C LEU A 467 10.79 3.40 -5.09
N LEU A 468 11.02 2.32 -4.34
CA LEU A 468 12.37 1.77 -4.14
C LEU A 468 13.06 1.41 -5.45
N LEU A 469 12.31 0.79 -6.37
CA LEU A 469 12.81 0.51 -7.71
C LEU A 469 13.12 1.80 -8.47
N MET A 470 12.30 2.85 -8.34
CA MET A 470 12.55 4.16 -8.94
C MET A 470 13.76 4.86 -8.33
N ASP A 471 13.95 4.81 -7.02
CA ASP A 471 15.13 5.37 -6.34
C ASP A 471 16.40 4.65 -6.77
N ALA A 472 16.36 3.32 -6.89
CA ALA A 472 17.45 2.54 -7.47
C ALA A 472 17.72 2.94 -8.94
N THR A 473 16.68 3.21 -9.74
CA THR A 473 16.86 3.72 -11.11
C THR A 473 17.53 5.09 -11.13
N GLY A 474 17.19 5.97 -10.17
CA GLY A 474 17.75 7.30 -10.03
C GLY A 474 19.20 7.29 -9.56
N ALA A 475 19.53 6.47 -8.56
CA ALA A 475 20.89 6.28 -8.08
C ALA A 475 21.80 5.72 -9.18
N TYR A 476 21.33 4.71 -9.92
CA TYR A 476 22.06 4.15 -11.06
C TYR A 476 22.21 5.17 -12.20
N HIS A 477 21.17 5.96 -12.48
CA HIS A 477 21.25 7.04 -13.46
C HIS A 477 22.35 8.03 -13.08
N ARG A 478 22.36 8.52 -11.83
CA ARG A 478 23.41 9.43 -11.33
C ARG A 478 24.81 8.82 -11.44
N GLN A 479 24.96 7.55 -11.07
CA GLN A 479 26.23 6.84 -11.18
C GLN A 479 26.71 6.72 -12.64
N MET A 480 25.82 6.34 -13.56
CA MET A 480 26.14 6.23 -14.98
C MET A 480 26.45 7.58 -15.61
N THR A 481 25.70 8.64 -15.30
CA THR A 481 26.01 9.97 -15.82
C THR A 481 27.35 10.48 -15.29
N GLN A 482 27.64 10.29 -14.00
CA GLN A 482 28.92 10.70 -13.39
C GLN A 482 30.12 9.91 -13.93
N GLN A 483 29.99 8.59 -14.15
CA GLN A 483 31.08 7.77 -14.68
C GLN A 483 31.45 8.09 -16.13
N TYR A 484 30.52 8.63 -16.91
CA TYR A 484 30.70 8.92 -18.33
C TYR A 484 30.74 10.42 -18.65
N GLU A 485 30.68 11.29 -17.64
CA GLU A 485 30.88 12.74 -17.78
C GLU A 485 32.27 13.02 -18.40
N GLY A 486 32.26 13.61 -19.60
CA GLY A 486 33.47 13.93 -20.37
C GLY A 486 33.88 12.92 -21.46
N SER A 487 33.18 11.79 -21.62
CA SER A 487 33.44 10.82 -22.70
C SER A 487 32.57 11.08 -23.94
N ALA A 488 33.12 10.86 -25.14
CA ALA A 488 32.41 11.03 -26.43
C ALA A 488 31.15 10.16 -26.56
N ASN A 489 31.06 9.07 -25.79
CA ASN A 489 29.92 8.15 -25.77
C ASN A 489 28.78 8.55 -24.80
N SER A 490 28.94 9.63 -24.02
CA SER A 490 27.90 10.11 -23.09
C SER A 490 26.55 10.40 -23.76
N LYS A 491 26.55 10.84 -25.03
CA LYS A 491 25.34 11.16 -25.80
C LYS A 491 24.50 9.96 -26.25
N HIS A 492 25.00 8.73 -26.12
CA HIS A 492 24.34 7.51 -26.60
C HIS A 492 23.81 6.60 -25.48
N ILE A 493 24.01 6.97 -24.21
CA ILE A 493 23.56 6.15 -23.08
C ILE A 493 22.09 6.45 -22.80
N ILE A 494 21.22 5.51 -23.14
CA ILE A 494 19.81 5.54 -22.73
C ILE A 494 19.67 4.69 -21.48
N THR A 495 19.54 5.36 -20.33
CA THR A 495 19.27 4.68 -19.05
C THR A 495 17.81 4.22 -18.97
N PRO A 496 17.49 3.21 -18.13
CA PRO A 496 16.11 2.82 -17.87
C PRO A 496 15.22 3.97 -17.41
N LEU A 497 15.73 4.87 -16.55
CA LEU A 497 15.00 6.05 -16.08
C LEU A 497 14.62 6.99 -17.24
N MET A 498 15.54 7.27 -18.17
CA MET A 498 15.24 8.10 -19.35
C MET A 498 14.12 7.50 -20.21
N ARG A 499 13.98 6.17 -20.24
CA ARG A 499 12.87 5.53 -20.96
C ARG A 499 11.56 5.63 -20.22
N LEU A 500 11.61 5.52 -18.90
CA LEU A 500 10.43 5.72 -18.06
C LEU A 500 9.89 7.14 -18.17
N GLN A 501 10.77 8.12 -18.37
CA GLN A 501 10.44 9.53 -18.60
C GLN A 501 9.98 9.84 -20.03
N ASP A 502 10.22 8.94 -20.99
CA ASP A 502 9.80 9.12 -22.38
C ASP A 502 8.30 8.85 -22.53
N ALA A 503 7.52 9.91 -22.71
CA ALA A 503 6.06 9.87 -22.81
C ALA A 503 5.52 9.21 -24.09
N ASP A 504 6.35 9.03 -25.13
CA ASP A 504 5.95 8.29 -26.33
C ASP A 504 6.17 6.79 -26.18
N MET A 505 7.11 6.39 -25.32
CA MET A 505 7.45 4.99 -25.06
C MET A 505 6.77 4.42 -23.82
N THR A 506 6.65 5.19 -22.74
CA THR A 506 6.14 4.74 -21.44
C THR A 506 4.79 5.34 -21.11
N HIS A 507 3.84 4.48 -20.84
CA HIS A 507 2.45 4.81 -20.54
C HIS A 507 2.11 4.29 -19.14
N VAL A 508 2.22 5.16 -18.13
CA VAL A 508 1.86 4.81 -16.76
C VAL A 508 0.34 4.90 -16.56
N VAL A 509 -0.26 3.82 -16.09
CA VAL A 509 -1.69 3.70 -15.80
C VAL A 509 -1.88 3.54 -14.29
N ILE A 510 -2.47 4.54 -13.63
CA ILE A 510 -2.75 4.49 -12.20
C ILE A 510 -4.13 3.86 -11.98
N VAL A 511 -4.16 2.75 -11.25
CA VAL A 511 -5.40 2.06 -10.87
C VAL A 511 -5.78 2.44 -9.44
N THR A 512 -7.03 2.85 -9.25
CA THR A 512 -7.58 3.18 -7.94
C THR A 512 -9.01 2.64 -7.76
N LEU A 513 -9.56 2.82 -6.57
CA LEU A 513 -10.97 2.57 -6.25
C LEU A 513 -11.68 3.91 -6.06
N PRO A 514 -13.01 4.01 -6.29
CA PRO A 514 -13.77 5.25 -6.13
C PRO A 514 -14.05 5.57 -4.65
N GLU A 515 -13.01 5.60 -3.83
CA GLU A 515 -13.05 5.84 -2.39
C GLU A 515 -11.99 6.89 -2.00
N VAL A 516 -12.24 7.66 -0.94
CA VAL A 516 -11.39 8.80 -0.54
C VAL A 516 -9.92 8.37 -0.38
N THR A 517 -9.64 7.36 0.46
CA THR A 517 -8.27 6.94 0.76
C THR A 517 -7.54 6.38 -0.48
N PRO A 518 -8.10 5.43 -1.25
CA PRO A 518 -7.47 5.00 -2.51
C PRO A 518 -7.18 6.13 -3.50
N VAL A 519 -8.06 7.14 -3.62
CA VAL A 519 -7.82 8.29 -4.52
C VAL A 519 -6.69 9.18 -3.99
N SER A 520 -6.71 9.53 -2.70
CA SER A 520 -5.61 10.32 -2.11
C SER A 520 -4.26 9.60 -2.22
N GLN A 521 -4.24 8.28 -1.99
CA GLN A 521 -3.02 7.47 -2.13
C GLN A 521 -2.53 7.37 -3.59
N ALA A 522 -3.45 7.34 -4.56
CA ALA A 522 -3.12 7.37 -5.98
C ALA A 522 -2.60 8.76 -6.40
N ALA A 523 -3.12 9.84 -5.82
CA ALA A 523 -2.64 11.20 -6.05
C ALA A 523 -1.21 11.40 -5.52
N ALA A 524 -0.93 10.92 -4.30
CA ALA A 524 0.42 10.94 -3.74
C ALA A 524 1.41 10.16 -4.62
N LEU A 525 1.03 8.97 -5.10
CA LEU A 525 1.86 8.21 -6.05
C LEU A 525 2.13 9.00 -7.34
N GLN A 526 1.13 9.71 -7.86
CA GLN A 526 1.31 10.57 -9.04
C GLN A 526 2.29 11.71 -8.77
N ASP A 527 2.22 12.33 -7.60
CA ASP A 527 3.17 13.38 -7.23
C ASP A 527 4.59 12.82 -7.11
N ASP A 528 4.76 11.61 -6.58
CA ASP A 528 6.05 10.92 -6.53
C ASP A 528 6.61 10.64 -7.93
N LEU A 529 5.76 10.15 -8.86
CA LEU A 529 6.14 9.94 -10.25
C LEU A 529 6.53 11.25 -10.94
N ARG A 530 5.80 12.34 -10.69
CA ARG A 530 6.12 13.68 -11.21
C ARG A 530 7.44 14.22 -10.69
N ARG A 531 7.79 13.95 -9.43
CA ARG A 531 9.13 14.27 -8.89
C ARG A 531 10.24 13.53 -9.64
N ALA A 532 9.96 12.34 -10.16
CA ALA A 532 10.85 11.60 -11.05
C ALA A 532 10.73 11.99 -12.55
N HIS A 533 9.98 13.05 -12.87
CA HIS A 533 9.66 13.49 -14.24
C HIS A 533 8.93 12.44 -15.09
N ILE A 534 8.10 11.61 -14.45
CA ILE A 534 7.25 10.62 -15.11
C ILE A 534 5.80 11.11 -14.96
N GLU A 535 5.17 11.49 -16.07
CA GLU A 535 3.77 11.92 -16.05
C GLU A 535 2.82 10.72 -16.25
N PRO A 536 1.86 10.47 -15.35
CA PRO A 536 0.87 9.42 -15.56
C PRO A 536 0.02 9.66 -16.80
N TRP A 537 -0.14 8.63 -17.62
CA TRP A 537 -0.82 8.72 -18.91
C TRP A 537 -2.35 8.62 -18.78
N ALA A 538 -2.83 7.78 -17.85
CA ALA A 538 -4.24 7.59 -17.56
C ALA A 538 -4.50 7.10 -16.12
N TRP A 539 -5.73 7.31 -15.67
CA TRP A 539 -6.27 6.74 -14.45
C TRP A 539 -7.39 5.74 -14.76
N VAL A 540 -7.45 4.65 -13.99
CA VAL A 540 -8.50 3.64 -14.05
C VAL A 540 -9.18 3.55 -12.69
N ILE A 541 -10.46 3.91 -12.65
CA ILE A 541 -11.35 3.72 -11.51
C ILE A 541 -11.89 2.29 -11.60
N ASN A 542 -11.36 1.39 -10.77
CA ASN A 542 -11.75 -0.01 -10.77
C ASN A 542 -12.88 -0.27 -9.75
N LYS A 543 -13.64 -1.35 -9.97
CA LYS A 543 -14.71 -1.83 -9.10
C LYS A 543 -15.77 -0.77 -8.74
N SER A 544 -16.09 0.12 -9.68
CA SER A 544 -17.11 1.15 -9.41
C SER A 544 -18.50 0.52 -9.35
N VAL A 545 -19.18 0.69 -8.22
CA VAL A 545 -20.58 0.31 -8.06
C VAL A 545 -21.48 1.28 -8.82
N ALA A 546 -21.10 2.55 -8.93
CA ALA A 546 -21.81 3.56 -9.72
C ALA A 546 -21.93 3.19 -11.21
N ALA A 547 -20.96 2.43 -11.73
CA ALA A 547 -20.98 1.93 -13.12
C ALA A 547 -21.81 0.65 -13.33
N THR A 548 -22.45 0.08 -12.29
CA THR A 548 -23.20 -1.20 -12.40
C THR A 548 -24.69 -1.04 -12.66
N GLY A 549 -25.27 0.11 -12.35
CA GLY A 549 -26.72 0.33 -12.41
C GLY A 549 -27.53 -0.35 -11.30
N THR A 550 -26.89 -0.75 -10.18
CA THR A 550 -27.59 -1.29 -9.01
C THR A 550 -28.73 -0.38 -8.54
N SER A 551 -29.78 -0.96 -7.99
CA SER A 551 -30.98 -0.35 -7.44
C SER A 551 -31.11 -0.57 -5.92
N ASP A 552 -30.16 -1.29 -5.29
CA ASP A 552 -30.16 -1.51 -3.85
C ASP A 552 -30.02 -0.16 -3.10
N PRO A 553 -30.92 0.16 -2.15
CA PRO A 553 -30.93 1.45 -1.45
C PRO A 553 -29.63 1.78 -0.70
N LEU A 554 -28.96 0.77 -0.11
CA LEU A 554 -27.72 0.97 0.63
C LEU A 554 -26.57 1.26 -0.32
N LEU A 555 -26.46 0.51 -1.43
CA LEU A 555 -25.46 0.78 -2.47
C LEU A 555 -25.71 2.14 -3.17
N GLN A 556 -26.98 2.47 -3.44
CA GLN A 556 -27.39 3.76 -3.99
C GLN A 556 -26.94 4.94 -3.14
N ALA A 557 -27.09 4.84 -1.80
CA ALA A 557 -26.64 5.89 -0.89
C ALA A 557 -25.11 6.13 -0.97
N ARG A 558 -24.33 5.08 -1.27
CA ARG A 558 -22.86 5.18 -1.42
C ARG A 558 -22.41 5.73 -2.76
N LEU A 559 -23.26 5.76 -3.79
CA LEU A 559 -22.86 6.25 -5.12
C LEU A 559 -22.46 7.71 -5.12
N VAL A 560 -22.99 8.52 -4.20
CA VAL A 560 -22.62 9.93 -4.07
C VAL A 560 -21.13 10.07 -3.76
N GLY A 561 -20.61 9.23 -2.87
CA GLY A 561 -19.18 9.18 -2.53
C GLY A 561 -18.33 8.81 -3.75
N GLU A 562 -18.72 7.75 -4.47
CA GLU A 562 -18.02 7.34 -5.70
C GLU A 562 -18.00 8.46 -6.76
N GLN A 563 -19.13 9.12 -6.97
CA GLN A 563 -19.26 10.22 -7.93
C GLN A 563 -18.39 11.42 -7.55
N GLN A 564 -18.32 11.77 -6.26
CA GLN A 564 -17.43 12.83 -5.77
C GLN A 564 -15.96 12.50 -6.03
N GLN A 565 -15.54 11.26 -5.78
CA GLN A 565 -14.16 10.84 -6.02
C GLN A 565 -13.85 10.74 -7.52
N ALA A 566 -14.78 10.25 -8.34
CA ALA A 566 -14.63 10.27 -9.80
C ALA A 566 -14.51 11.70 -10.34
N ALA A 567 -15.31 12.64 -9.82
CA ALA A 567 -15.20 14.05 -10.17
C ALA A 567 -13.87 14.67 -9.71
N ARG A 568 -13.37 14.32 -8.51
CA ARG A 568 -12.05 14.73 -8.03
C ARG A 568 -10.94 14.26 -8.97
N ILE A 569 -11.04 13.03 -9.49
CA ILE A 569 -10.07 12.49 -10.46
C ILE A 569 -10.13 13.26 -11.78
N ALA A 570 -11.33 13.42 -12.34
CA ALA A 570 -11.53 14.11 -13.62
C ALA A 570 -11.18 15.61 -13.55
N ASN A 571 -11.41 16.26 -12.40
CA ASN A 571 -11.19 17.69 -12.20
C ASN A 571 -9.82 18.01 -11.60
N GLY A 572 -8.74 17.47 -12.20
CA GLY A 572 -7.37 17.95 -11.94
C GLY A 572 -6.34 16.88 -11.63
N LEU A 573 -6.72 15.64 -11.36
CA LEU A 573 -5.75 14.56 -11.14
C LEU A 573 -5.38 13.84 -12.43
N ALA A 574 -6.35 13.58 -13.32
CA ALA A 574 -6.14 12.78 -14.53
C ALA A 574 -6.50 13.54 -15.81
N GLN A 575 -5.69 13.38 -16.86
CA GLN A 575 -6.04 13.83 -18.22
C GLN A 575 -6.99 12.85 -18.92
N ARG A 576 -6.87 11.56 -18.60
CA ARG A 576 -7.68 10.47 -19.15
C ARG A 576 -8.18 9.61 -17.99
N THR A 577 -9.49 9.46 -17.92
CA THR A 577 -10.13 8.68 -16.86
C THR A 577 -10.93 7.56 -17.49
N TYR A 578 -10.65 6.33 -17.06
CA TYR A 578 -11.37 5.14 -17.46
C TYR A 578 -12.03 4.49 -16.24
N VAL A 579 -13.08 3.73 -16.46
CA VAL A 579 -13.82 3.01 -15.42
C VAL A 579 -14.01 1.55 -15.76
N LEU A 580 -13.86 0.69 -14.75
CA LEU A 580 -14.32 -0.69 -14.78
C LEU A 580 -15.41 -0.87 -13.70
N PRO A 581 -16.62 -1.33 -14.08
CA PRO A 581 -17.67 -1.59 -13.11
C PRO A 581 -17.28 -2.71 -12.14
N TRP A 582 -17.90 -2.75 -10.97
CA TRP A 582 -17.85 -3.92 -10.13
C TRP A 582 -18.49 -5.12 -10.84
N LEU A 583 -17.83 -6.26 -10.80
CA LEU A 583 -18.25 -7.47 -11.51
C LEU A 583 -18.68 -8.53 -10.49
N ALA A 584 -19.88 -9.09 -10.68
CA ALA A 584 -20.43 -10.15 -9.85
C ALA A 584 -19.53 -11.39 -9.83
N THR A 585 -19.04 -11.77 -11.01
CA THR A 585 -18.08 -12.86 -11.18
C THR A 585 -16.68 -12.29 -11.40
N PRO A 586 -15.67 -12.75 -10.65
CA PRO A 586 -14.29 -12.36 -10.90
C PRO A 586 -13.89 -12.68 -12.35
N PRO A 587 -13.27 -11.73 -13.08
CA PRO A 587 -12.87 -11.92 -14.48
C PRO A 587 -11.60 -12.77 -14.53
N VAL A 588 -11.77 -14.08 -14.44
CA VAL A 588 -10.70 -15.09 -14.54
C VAL A 588 -10.82 -15.77 -15.90
N GLY A 589 -9.68 -16.04 -16.53
CA GLY A 589 -9.62 -16.63 -17.86
C GLY A 589 -9.46 -15.60 -18.97
N VAL A 590 -8.73 -15.97 -20.02
CA VAL A 590 -8.51 -15.15 -21.23
C VAL A 590 -9.83 -14.61 -21.80
N ALA A 591 -10.90 -15.42 -21.83
CA ALA A 591 -12.19 -15.01 -22.37
C ALA A 591 -12.83 -13.88 -21.54
N ALA A 592 -12.90 -14.03 -20.22
CA ALA A 592 -13.48 -13.02 -19.34
C ALA A 592 -12.65 -11.73 -19.34
N LEU A 593 -11.32 -11.84 -19.31
CA LEU A 593 -10.41 -10.68 -19.39
C LEU A 593 -10.53 -9.96 -20.74
N GLY A 594 -10.68 -10.70 -21.84
CA GLY A 594 -10.89 -10.15 -23.17
C GLY A 594 -12.20 -9.37 -23.30
N GLN A 595 -13.26 -9.80 -22.61
CA GLN A 595 -14.52 -9.06 -22.57
C GLN A 595 -14.38 -7.69 -21.90
N LEU A 596 -13.51 -7.56 -20.89
CA LEU A 596 -13.25 -6.26 -20.24
C LEU A 596 -12.59 -5.24 -21.18
N ALA A 597 -11.82 -5.75 -22.16
CA ALA A 597 -11.08 -4.95 -23.12
C ALA A 597 -11.77 -4.86 -24.50
N SER A 598 -13.01 -5.32 -24.61
CA SER A 598 -13.83 -5.30 -25.82
C SER A 598 -15.07 -4.43 -25.62
N ALA A 599 -15.48 -3.71 -26.67
CA ALA A 599 -16.75 -3.02 -26.63
C ALA A 599 -17.90 -4.05 -26.49
N PRO A 600 -18.93 -3.77 -25.67
CA PRO A 600 -20.09 -4.65 -25.60
C PRO A 600 -20.73 -4.76 -26.99
N PRO A 601 -21.25 -5.94 -27.38
CA PRO A 601 -21.94 -6.08 -28.66
C PRO A 601 -23.09 -5.07 -28.71
N ALA A 602 -23.20 -4.34 -29.83
CA ALA A 602 -24.28 -3.38 -30.02
C ALA A 602 -25.61 -4.11 -29.82
N THR A 603 -26.32 -3.80 -28.74
CA THR A 603 -27.70 -4.26 -28.56
C THR A 603 -28.51 -3.68 -29.70
N ILE A 604 -28.88 -4.54 -30.66
CA ILE A 604 -29.91 -4.24 -31.64
C ILE A 604 -31.18 -4.03 -30.82
N ARG A 605 -31.54 -2.76 -30.61
CA ARG A 605 -32.79 -2.37 -29.96
C ARG A 605 -33.98 -2.63 -30.86
#